data_AF-C4JL84-F1
#
_entry.id   AF-C4JL84-F1
#
_cell.length_a   1.000
_cell.length_b   1.000
_cell.length_c   1.000
_cell.angle_alpha   90.00
_cell.angle_beta   90.00
_cell.angle_gamma   90.00
#
_symmetry.space_group_name_H-M   'P 1'
#
loop_
_entity.id
_entity.type
_entity.pdbx_description
1 polymer ?
#
loop_
_entity_poly.entity_id
_entity_poly.type
_entity_poly.pdbx_seq_one_letter_code
_entity_poly.pdbx_strand_id
1 'polypeptide(L)'
;MLENRYPNCAYDIPSHAYIYNFALNVSAPYLAIDYYLPSPLMKFRLTHFGQPEWPNFYSYSPDIWTYLDREDAGEWRVTLMQTLPDDTEKAFEERCHVLNGAGFLNNYKSPELGGIDKFKGRIVHTAVWPKGYQPEQWKNDRVAVIGSGASSIQTVPGMQPYIEHGYFRPAVSLR
;
A
#
# COMPACT_ATOMS: atom_id res chain seq x y z
N MET A 1 0.75 -2.23 3.82
CA MET A 1 -0.58 -2.39 3.19
C MET A 1 -1.53 -1.18 3.39
N LEU A 2 -1.03 -0.01 3.80
CA LEU A 2 -1.86 1.19 3.96
C LEU A 2 -2.14 1.94 2.63
N GLU A 3 -1.34 1.63 1.60
CA GLU A 3 -1.31 2.35 0.32
C GLU A 3 -2.32 1.82 -0.69
N ASN A 4 -2.43 0.49 -0.81
CA ASN A 4 -3.32 -0.18 -1.76
C ASN A 4 -4.80 -0.06 -1.31
N ARG A 5 -5.56 0.72 -2.07
CA ARG A 5 -6.96 1.06 -1.81
C ARG A 5 -7.87 0.85 -3.03
N TYR A 6 -7.38 0.15 -4.05
CA TYR A 6 -8.14 -0.11 -5.26
C TYR A 6 -9.34 -1.05 -4.99
N PRO A 7 -10.38 -1.04 -5.85
CA PRO A 7 -11.58 -1.87 -5.70
C PRO A 7 -11.24 -3.36 -5.49
N ASN A 8 -11.90 -3.99 -4.52
CA ASN A 8 -11.70 -5.39 -4.14
C ASN A 8 -10.25 -5.77 -3.76
N CYS A 9 -9.42 -4.81 -3.35
CA CYS A 9 -8.08 -5.10 -2.86
C CYS A 9 -8.16 -6.09 -1.67
N ALA A 10 -7.65 -7.29 -1.89
CA ALA A 10 -7.63 -8.39 -0.94
C ALA A 10 -6.32 -9.17 -1.07
N TYR A 11 -5.98 -9.95 -0.06
CA TYR A 11 -4.87 -10.90 -0.13
C TYR A 11 -5.31 -12.19 -0.86
N ASP A 12 -4.34 -13.02 -1.23
CA ASP A 12 -4.50 -14.30 -1.92
C ASP A 12 -4.15 -15.51 -1.04
N ILE A 13 -3.77 -15.27 0.22
CA ILE A 13 -3.49 -16.28 1.25
C ILE A 13 -4.68 -16.34 2.21
N PRO A 14 -5.21 -17.52 2.60
CA PRO A 14 -6.32 -17.60 3.54
C PRO A 14 -6.12 -16.73 4.80
N SER A 15 -7.19 -16.05 5.24
CA SER A 15 -7.20 -15.13 6.39
C SER A 15 -6.45 -15.63 7.62
N HIS A 16 -6.64 -16.90 7.98
CA HIS A 16 -6.05 -17.53 9.15
C HIS A 16 -4.54 -17.81 9.02
N ALA A 17 -4.01 -17.85 7.80
CA ALA A 17 -2.60 -18.03 7.51
C ALA A 17 -1.86 -16.70 7.26
N TYR A 18 -2.61 -15.62 6.99
CA TYR A 18 -2.06 -14.28 6.73
C TYR A 18 -2.11 -13.39 8.00
N ILE A 19 -1.54 -13.91 9.09
CA ILE A 19 -1.47 -13.27 10.42
C ILE A 19 -0.12 -13.52 11.09
N TYR A 20 0.19 -12.74 12.13
CA TYR A 20 1.33 -13.05 13.01
C TYR A 20 0.99 -14.23 13.92
N ASN A 21 1.61 -15.38 13.67
CA ASN A 21 1.40 -16.59 14.48
C ASN A 21 1.82 -16.42 15.95
N PHE A 22 2.73 -15.49 16.25
CA PHE A 22 3.18 -15.19 17.62
C PHE A 22 2.22 -14.30 18.41
N ALA A 23 1.18 -13.75 17.77
CA ALA A 23 0.28 -12.77 18.37
C ALA A 23 -1.19 -13.05 18.01
N LEU A 24 -1.64 -14.30 18.15
CA LEU A 24 -3.00 -14.69 17.79
C LEU A 24 -4.04 -13.93 18.64
N ASN A 25 -4.89 -13.15 17.97
CA ASN A 25 -6.09 -12.59 18.60
C ASN A 25 -7.25 -13.60 18.47
N VAL A 26 -7.39 -14.45 19.48
CA VAL A 26 -8.40 -15.52 19.54
C VAL A 26 -9.83 -15.02 19.82
N SER A 27 -10.00 -13.77 20.27
CA SER A 27 -11.33 -13.18 20.53
C SER A 27 -11.93 -12.48 19.31
N ALA A 28 -11.18 -12.34 18.22
CA ALA A 28 -11.66 -11.74 17.00
C ALA A 28 -12.66 -12.70 16.28
N PRO A 29 -13.93 -12.31 16.07
CA PRO A 29 -14.95 -13.16 15.42
C PRO A 29 -14.68 -13.46 13.93
N TYR A 30 -13.53 -13.03 13.41
CA TYR A 30 -13.16 -13.02 11.99
C TYR A 30 -12.22 -14.17 11.59
N LEU A 31 -11.96 -15.14 12.46
CA LEU A 31 -11.20 -16.35 12.12
C LEU A 31 -11.97 -17.29 11.16
N ALA A 32 -13.27 -17.06 10.93
CA ALA A 32 -14.12 -18.08 10.30
C ALA A 32 -15.01 -17.66 9.12
N ILE A 33 -15.12 -16.37 8.73
CA ILE A 33 -16.22 -15.98 7.79
C ILE A 33 -15.76 -15.59 6.38
N ASP A 34 -14.60 -14.95 6.20
CA ASP A 34 -14.10 -14.62 4.86
C ASP A 34 -12.70 -15.20 4.63
N TYR A 35 -12.60 -16.04 3.59
CA TYR A 35 -11.33 -16.60 3.13
C TYR A 35 -10.38 -15.50 2.63
N TYR A 36 -10.93 -14.41 2.06
CA TYR A 36 -10.20 -13.25 1.52
C TYR A 36 -10.81 -11.92 2.02
N LEU A 37 -10.24 -11.32 3.08
CA LEU A 37 -10.71 -10.08 3.67
C LEU A 37 -10.22 -8.87 2.84
N PRO A 38 -11.09 -7.86 2.65
CA PRO A 38 -10.70 -6.56 2.10
C PRO A 38 -9.60 -5.85 2.91
N SER A 39 -8.72 -5.12 2.21
CA SER A 39 -7.61 -4.33 2.78
C SER A 39 -7.94 -3.49 4.05
N PRO A 40 -9.10 -2.81 4.17
CA PRO A 40 -9.46 -2.06 5.39
C PRO A 40 -9.58 -2.90 6.67
N LEU A 41 -10.00 -4.16 6.56
CA LEU A 41 -10.12 -5.08 7.71
C LEU A 41 -8.75 -5.53 8.23
N MET A 42 -7.72 -5.52 7.39
CA MET A 42 -6.34 -5.74 7.83
C MET A 42 -5.82 -4.57 8.67
N LYS A 43 -6.15 -3.32 8.31
CA LYS A 43 -5.77 -2.15 9.12
C LYS A 43 -6.27 -2.31 10.56
N PHE A 44 -7.51 -2.78 10.72
CA PHE A 44 -8.08 -3.06 12.04
C PHE A 44 -7.32 -4.15 12.81
N ARG A 45 -6.84 -5.21 12.14
CA ARG A 45 -6.03 -6.27 12.77
C ARG A 45 -4.65 -5.77 13.19
N LEU A 46 -3.96 -4.98 12.36
CA LEU A 46 -2.64 -4.42 12.68
C LEU A 46 -2.69 -3.40 13.83
N THR A 47 -3.80 -2.68 13.98
CA THR A 47 -3.98 -1.70 15.08
C THR A 47 -4.53 -2.31 16.38
N HIS A 48 -5.11 -3.53 16.34
CA HIS A 48 -5.66 -4.21 17.52
C HIS A 48 -4.75 -5.30 18.11
N PHE A 49 -3.55 -5.50 17.58
CA PHE A 49 -2.48 -5.93 18.47
C PHE A 49 -2.39 -4.84 19.53
N GLY A 50 -2.60 -5.17 20.80
CA GLY A 50 -2.48 -4.22 21.90
C GLY A 50 -1.06 -3.68 21.95
N GLN A 51 -0.74 -2.72 21.09
CA GLN A 51 0.57 -2.14 20.99
C GLN A 51 0.66 -1.09 22.09
N PRO A 52 1.50 -1.33 23.11
CA PRO A 52 1.78 -0.31 24.10
C PRO A 52 2.57 0.79 23.40
N GLU A 53 2.00 1.99 23.31
CA GLU A 53 2.73 3.25 23.13
C GLU A 53 3.93 3.21 22.16
N TRP A 54 3.81 2.59 20.98
CA TRP A 54 4.90 2.64 20.01
C TRP A 54 5.04 4.07 19.50
N PRO A 55 6.19 4.72 19.71
CA PRO A 55 6.38 6.09 19.25
C PRO A 55 6.33 6.13 17.71
N ASN A 56 5.52 7.04 17.18
CA ASN A 56 5.36 7.26 15.73
C ASN A 56 6.60 7.98 15.17
N PHE A 57 7.73 7.29 15.10
CA PHE A 57 8.89 7.77 14.36
C PHE A 57 8.77 7.34 12.90
N TYR A 58 9.00 8.26 11.99
CA TYR A 58 9.04 7.94 10.56
C TYR A 58 10.13 8.77 9.88
N SER A 59 10.62 8.31 8.73
CA SER A 59 11.44 9.12 7.84
C SER A 59 10.69 9.29 6.53
N TYR A 60 10.50 10.53 6.08
CA TYR A 60 9.78 10.85 4.85
C TYR A 60 10.65 10.75 3.59
N SER A 61 11.92 10.36 3.72
CA SER A 61 12.84 10.36 2.59
C SER A 61 12.59 9.20 1.63
N PRO A 62 12.51 9.46 0.31
CA PRO A 62 12.53 8.40 -0.69
C PRO A 62 13.86 7.62 -0.68
N ASP A 63 14.94 8.25 -0.20
CA ASP A 63 16.27 7.64 -0.13
C ASP A 63 16.72 7.51 1.32
N ILE A 64 16.48 6.32 1.90
CA ILE A 64 16.94 5.92 3.23
C ILE A 64 18.47 6.10 3.38
N TRP A 65 19.21 6.00 2.28
CA TRP A 65 20.66 6.19 2.21
C TRP A 65 21.13 7.59 2.62
N THR A 66 20.29 8.61 2.45
CA THR A 66 20.63 10.00 2.82
C THR A 66 20.73 10.20 4.34
N TYR A 67 20.24 9.22 5.10
CA TYR A 67 20.15 9.26 6.55
C TYR A 67 20.78 8.02 7.20
N LEU A 68 21.58 7.25 6.47
CA LEU A 68 22.23 6.04 6.98
C LEU A 68 23.74 6.17 6.80
N ASP A 69 24.40 6.74 7.80
CA ASP A 69 25.86 6.76 7.85
C ASP A 69 26.34 5.57 8.66
N ARG A 70 27.05 4.65 7.98
CA ARG A 70 27.68 3.51 8.65
C ARG A 70 28.87 4.01 9.45
N GLU A 71 28.82 3.84 10.75
CA GLU A 71 29.95 4.13 11.63
C GLU A 71 30.79 2.86 11.85
N ASP A 72 32.08 3.04 12.12
CA ASP A 72 33.05 1.95 12.31
C ASP A 72 32.74 1.03 13.52
N ALA A 73 31.77 1.43 14.35
CA ALA A 73 31.37 0.74 15.59
C ALA A 73 30.31 -0.37 15.42
N GLY A 74 29.89 -0.70 14.19
CA GLY A 74 28.84 -1.71 13.96
C GLY A 74 27.40 -1.20 14.18
N GLU A 75 27.25 0.12 14.30
CA GLU A 75 25.98 0.83 14.41
C GLU A 75 25.81 1.78 13.21
N TRP A 76 24.57 2.15 12.94
CA TRP A 76 24.23 3.17 11.97
C TRP A 76 23.81 4.43 12.70
N ARG A 77 24.27 5.57 12.19
CA ARG A 77 23.74 6.88 12.56
C ARG A 77 22.54 7.16 11.66
N VAL A 78 21.39 7.45 12.28
CA VAL A 78 20.12 7.69 11.59
C VAL A 78 19.53 9.05 11.95
N THR A 79 19.07 9.80 10.95
CA THR A 79 18.23 10.99 11.19
C THR A 79 16.77 10.62 10.96
N LEU A 80 15.93 10.92 11.94
CA LEU A 80 14.52 10.58 11.97
C LEU A 80 13.67 11.83 12.13
N MET A 81 12.43 11.77 11.63
CA MET A 81 11.41 12.79 11.84
C MET A 81 10.38 12.28 12.86
N GLN A 82 10.04 13.12 13.83
CA GLN A 82 9.00 12.86 14.82
C GLN A 82 7.86 13.86 14.64
N THR A 83 6.62 13.39 14.57
CA THR A 83 5.45 14.25 14.81
C THR A 83 5.23 14.37 16.31
N LEU A 84 5.17 15.61 16.78
CA LEU A 84 4.82 15.93 18.16
C LEU A 84 3.30 16.03 18.33
N PRO A 85 2.76 15.98 19.57
CA PRO A 85 1.31 16.03 19.81
C PRO A 85 0.59 17.28 19.29
N ASP A 86 1.33 18.33 18.97
CA ASP A 86 0.85 19.59 18.38
C ASP A 86 0.95 19.62 16.84
N ASP A 87 1.11 18.45 16.21
CA ASP A 87 1.30 18.26 14.77
C ASP A 87 2.56 18.94 14.19
N THR A 88 3.50 19.37 15.04
CA THR A 88 4.79 19.87 14.57
C THR A 88 5.76 18.73 14.29
N GLU A 89 6.69 18.97 13.37
CA GLU A 89 7.72 18.01 12.99
C GLU A 89 9.08 18.39 13.59
N LYS A 90 9.78 17.41 14.15
CA LYS A 90 11.14 17.58 14.69
C LYS A 90 12.09 16.53 14.13
N ALA A 91 13.21 16.99 13.58
CA ALA A 91 14.33 16.12 13.21
C ALA A 91 15.19 15.81 14.45
N PHE A 92 15.65 14.57 14.57
CA PHE A 92 16.64 14.16 15.56
C PHE A 92 17.54 13.05 15.03
N GLU A 93 18.72 12.91 15.62
CA GLU A 93 19.68 11.85 15.29
C GLU A 93 19.73 10.79 16.38
N GLU A 94 19.90 9.53 15.98
CA GLU A 94 20.07 8.40 16.88
C GLU A 94 21.09 7.41 16.32
N ARG A 95 21.64 6.55 17.19
CA ARG A 95 22.51 5.44 16.81
C ARG A 95 21.81 4.13 17.09
N CYS A 96 21.72 3.26 16.10
CA CYS A 96 20.99 2.01 16.25
C CYS A 96 21.47 0.93 15.28
N HIS A 97 20.99 -0.30 15.52
CA HIS A 97 21.05 -1.37 14.53
C HIS A 97 19.85 -1.28 13.59
N VAL A 98 20.10 -1.44 12.29
CA VAL A 98 19.07 -1.27 11.26
C VAL A 98 18.53 -2.64 10.85
N LEU A 99 17.21 -2.78 10.88
CA LEU A 99 16.47 -3.90 10.29
C LEU A 99 15.66 -3.38 9.10
N ASN A 100 15.88 -3.96 7.92
CA ASN A 100 15.14 -3.58 6.72
C ASN A 100 13.83 -4.36 6.61
N GLY A 101 12.71 -3.67 6.83
CA GLY A 101 11.35 -4.16 6.61
C GLY A 101 10.62 -3.46 5.46
N ALA A 102 11.32 -2.80 4.53
CA ALA A 102 10.73 -1.94 3.50
C ALA A 102 9.83 -2.68 2.49
N GLY A 103 9.98 -4.00 2.37
CA GLY A 103 9.28 -4.81 1.38
C GLY A 103 9.75 -4.52 -0.06
N PHE A 104 9.17 -5.22 -1.02
CA PHE A 104 9.61 -5.18 -2.43
C PHE A 104 8.55 -4.61 -3.39
N LEU A 105 7.30 -4.42 -2.93
CA LEU A 105 6.14 -4.11 -3.76
C LEU A 105 5.57 -2.69 -3.58
N ASN A 106 6.26 -1.84 -2.81
CA ASN A 106 5.80 -0.47 -2.52
C ASN A 106 6.34 0.56 -3.53
N ASN A 107 7.41 0.24 -4.28
CA ASN A 107 7.95 1.10 -5.34
C ASN A 107 7.27 0.77 -6.68
N TYR A 108 6.13 1.42 -6.95
CA TYR A 108 5.38 1.21 -8.19
C TYR A 108 6.03 1.91 -9.38
N LYS A 109 5.84 1.36 -10.58
CA LYS A 109 6.32 1.94 -11.84
C LYS A 109 5.16 2.21 -12.76
N SER A 110 5.00 3.47 -13.17
CA SER A 110 4.09 3.82 -14.25
C SER A 110 4.63 3.28 -15.58
N PRO A 111 3.81 2.66 -16.43
CA PRO A 111 4.25 2.22 -17.74
C PRO A 111 4.57 3.42 -18.63
N GLU A 112 5.64 3.32 -19.42
CA GLU A 112 5.99 4.31 -20.44
C GLU A 112 5.07 4.13 -21.65
N LEU A 113 3.98 4.91 -21.69
CA LEU A 113 3.02 4.88 -22.78
C LEU A 113 3.19 6.13 -23.65
N GLY A 114 3.63 5.95 -24.89
CA GLY A 114 3.77 7.05 -25.83
C GLY A 114 2.45 7.81 -26.02
N GLY A 115 2.47 9.13 -25.85
CA GLY A 115 1.29 9.99 -25.99
C GLY A 115 0.35 10.02 -24.78
N ILE A 116 0.74 9.41 -23.65
CA ILE A 116 -0.06 9.43 -22.41
C ILE A 116 -0.29 10.84 -21.88
N ASP A 117 0.65 11.76 -22.12
CA ASP A 117 0.59 13.18 -21.81
C ASP A 117 -0.57 13.90 -22.52
N LYS A 118 -1.02 13.38 -23.66
CA LYS A 118 -2.14 13.93 -24.45
C LYS A 118 -3.49 13.39 -24.00
N PHE A 119 -3.51 12.38 -23.13
CA PHE A 119 -4.75 11.79 -22.65
C PHE A 119 -5.45 12.77 -21.70
N LYS A 120 -6.67 13.17 -22.04
CA LYS A 120 -7.46 14.13 -21.26
C LYS A 120 -8.27 13.50 -20.12
N GLY A 121 -8.35 12.17 -20.10
CA GLY A 121 -9.04 11.43 -19.05
C GLY A 121 -8.18 11.27 -17.80
N ARG A 122 -8.76 10.65 -16.78
CA ARG A 122 -8.06 10.35 -15.54
C ARG A 122 -7.16 9.13 -15.70
N ILE A 123 -5.92 9.22 -15.22
CA ILE A 123 -4.98 8.10 -15.12
C ILE A 123 -4.83 7.77 -13.65
N VAL A 124 -5.03 6.50 -13.28
CA VAL A 124 -4.89 6.00 -11.91
C VAL A 124 -4.05 4.74 -11.89
N HIS A 125 -3.07 4.69 -10.99
CA HIS A 125 -2.30 3.48 -10.72
C HIS A 125 -2.86 2.79 -9.46
N THR A 126 -3.03 1.46 -9.50
CA THR A 126 -3.63 0.69 -8.39
C THR A 126 -2.87 0.85 -7.07
N ALA A 127 -1.54 0.95 -7.14
CA ALA A 127 -0.68 1.19 -5.96
C ALA A 127 -0.93 2.52 -5.22
N VAL A 128 -1.46 3.54 -5.91
CA VAL A 128 -1.69 4.89 -5.36
C VAL A 128 -3.13 5.34 -5.61
N TRP A 129 -4.08 4.45 -5.34
CA TRP A 129 -5.50 4.74 -5.56
C TRP A 129 -5.99 5.93 -4.70
N PRO A 130 -6.60 6.98 -5.31
CA PRO A 130 -7.07 8.15 -4.58
C PRO A 130 -8.18 7.79 -3.57
N LYS A 131 -8.09 8.32 -2.35
CA LYS A 131 -9.01 7.98 -1.24
C LYS A 131 -10.50 8.23 -1.58
N GLY A 132 -10.79 9.29 -2.33
CA GLY A 132 -12.14 9.68 -2.73
C GLY A 132 -12.57 9.20 -4.13
N TYR A 133 -11.79 8.31 -4.76
CA TYR A 133 -12.17 7.73 -6.04
C TYR A 133 -12.90 6.40 -5.78
N GLN A 134 -14.22 6.44 -5.90
CA GLN A 134 -15.19 5.39 -5.58
C GLN A 134 -16.17 5.18 -6.76
N PRO A 135 -17.06 4.17 -6.73
CA PRO A 135 -17.95 3.83 -7.84
C PRO A 135 -18.69 5.00 -8.48
N GLU A 136 -19.11 5.98 -7.69
CA GLU A 136 -19.84 7.16 -8.16
C GLU A 136 -18.99 8.05 -9.08
N GLN A 137 -17.67 8.09 -8.89
CA GLN A 137 -16.77 8.94 -9.66
C GLN A 137 -16.35 8.35 -11.01
N TRP A 138 -16.46 7.03 -11.19
CA TRP A 138 -16.22 6.35 -12.48
C TRP A 138 -17.50 5.76 -13.06
N LYS A 139 -18.65 6.10 -12.49
CA LYS A 139 -19.94 5.64 -13.00
C LYS A 139 -20.12 6.17 -14.41
N ASN A 140 -20.41 5.27 -15.34
CA ASN A 140 -20.54 5.55 -16.77
C ASN A 140 -19.23 5.99 -17.47
N ASP A 141 -18.06 5.84 -16.84
CA ASP A 141 -16.80 6.07 -17.55
C ASP A 141 -16.52 4.91 -18.52
N ARG A 142 -15.79 5.22 -19.59
CA ARG A 142 -15.14 4.21 -20.43
C ARG A 142 -13.74 3.98 -19.88
N VAL A 143 -13.51 2.81 -19.30
CA VAL A 143 -12.30 2.52 -18.53
C VAL A 143 -11.42 1.55 -19.31
N ALA A 144 -10.13 1.86 -19.41
CA ALA A 144 -9.10 0.95 -19.91
C ALA A 144 -8.20 0.52 -18.75
N VAL A 145 -8.01 -0.79 -18.58
CA VAL A 145 -7.10 -1.36 -17.60
C VAL A 145 -5.89 -1.95 -18.31
N ILE A 146 -4.70 -1.51 -17.88
CA ILE A 146 -3.41 -1.95 -18.41
C ILE A 146 -2.72 -2.79 -17.35
N GLY A 147 -2.45 -4.05 -17.68
CA GLY A 147 -1.89 -5.03 -16.74
C GLY A 147 -2.79 -6.24 -16.56
N SER A 148 -2.16 -7.38 -16.27
CA SER A 148 -2.82 -8.67 -16.05
C SER A 148 -2.36 -9.37 -14.76
N GLY A 149 -1.88 -8.59 -13.79
CA GLY A 149 -1.45 -9.08 -12.47
C GLY A 149 -2.61 -9.21 -11.48
N ALA A 150 -2.27 -9.58 -10.23
CA ALA A 150 -3.26 -9.74 -9.16
C ALA A 150 -4.14 -8.49 -8.97
N SER A 151 -3.55 -7.29 -9.01
CA SER A 151 -4.31 -6.05 -8.84
C SER A 151 -5.37 -5.85 -9.94
N SER A 152 -5.09 -6.20 -11.20
CA SER A 152 -6.08 -6.07 -12.27
C SER A 152 -7.18 -7.11 -12.16
N ILE A 153 -6.84 -8.35 -11.75
CA ILE A 153 -7.80 -9.44 -11.52
C ILE A 153 -8.82 -9.04 -10.44
N GLN A 154 -8.38 -8.31 -9.41
CA GLN A 154 -9.25 -7.81 -8.35
C GLN A 154 -10.00 -6.53 -8.73
N THR A 155 -9.31 -5.57 -9.36
CA THR A 155 -9.87 -4.25 -9.68
C THR A 155 -10.95 -4.32 -10.74
N VAL A 156 -10.74 -5.08 -11.82
CA VAL A 156 -11.67 -5.13 -12.98
C VAL A 156 -13.07 -5.57 -12.56
N PRO A 157 -13.28 -6.69 -11.82
CA PRO A 157 -14.59 -7.09 -11.32
C PRO A 157 -15.23 -6.06 -10.38
N GLY A 158 -14.43 -5.29 -9.63
CA GLY A 158 -14.94 -4.24 -8.74
C GLY A 158 -15.43 -2.99 -9.48
N MET A 159 -14.89 -2.73 -10.67
CA MET A 159 -15.29 -1.58 -11.50
C MET A 159 -16.36 -1.92 -12.53
N GLN A 160 -16.31 -3.12 -13.13
CA GLN A 160 -17.16 -3.53 -14.26
C GLN A 160 -18.66 -3.26 -14.07
N PRO A 161 -19.27 -3.45 -12.87
CA PRO A 161 -20.70 -3.20 -12.68
C PRO A 161 -21.12 -1.73 -12.80
N TYR A 162 -20.18 -0.78 -12.73
CA TYR A 162 -20.45 0.65 -12.64
C TYR A 162 -20.03 1.45 -13.89
N ILE A 163 -19.11 0.91 -14.68
CA ILE A 163 -18.56 1.58 -15.87
C ILE A 163 -19.47 1.42 -17.08
N GLU A 164 -19.40 2.34 -18.04
CA GLU A 164 -20.15 2.24 -19.31
C GLU A 164 -19.55 1.16 -20.23
N HIS A 165 -18.21 1.14 -20.32
CA HIS A 165 -17.50 0.19 -21.16
C HIS A 165 -16.09 -0.08 -20.62
N GLY A 166 -15.64 -1.33 -20.70
CA GLY A 166 -14.34 -1.77 -20.20
C GLY A 166 -13.44 -2.30 -21.33
N TYR A 167 -12.20 -1.82 -21.38
CA TYR A 167 -11.14 -2.37 -22.22
C TYR A 167 -10.06 -2.98 -21.35
N PHE A 168 -9.69 -4.23 -21.62
CA PHE A 168 -8.63 -4.92 -20.89
C PHE A 168 -7.45 -5.20 -21.81
N ARG A 169 -6.27 -4.69 -21.45
CA ARG A 169 -5.03 -4.93 -22.19
C ARG A 169 -4.00 -5.54 -21.24
N PRO A 170 -3.53 -6.78 -21.50
CA PRO A 170 -2.38 -7.32 -20.79
C PRO A 170 -1.19 -6.37 -20.93
N ALA A 171 -0.47 -6.10 -19.85
CA ALA A 171 0.77 -5.35 -19.94
C ALA A 171 1.78 -6.22 -20.67
N VAL A 172 2.05 -5.90 -21.93
CA VAL A 172 3.17 -6.49 -22.67
C VAL A 172 4.42 -5.82 -22.11
N SER A 173 5.38 -6.62 -21.65
CA SER A 173 6.68 -6.15 -21.15
C SER A 173 7.28 -5.18 -22.15
N LEU A 174 7.26 -3.88 -21.84
CA LEU A 174 8.11 -2.89 -22.49
C LEU A 174 9.51 -3.11 -21.90
N ARG A 175 10.29 -3.97 -22.56
CA ARG A 175 11.74 -4.05 -22.35
C ARG A 175 12.42 -2.94 -23.13
#